data_AF-A0A4Q3FJ42-F1
#
_entry.id   AF-A0A4Q3FJ42-F1
#
_cell.length_a   1.000
_cell.length_b   1.000
_cell.length_c   1.000
_cell.angle_alpha   90.00
_cell.angle_beta   90.00
_cell.angle_gamma   90.00
#
_symmetry.space_group_name_H-M   'P 1'
#
loop_
_entity.id
_entity.type
_entity.pdbx_description
1 polymer ?
#
loop_
_entity_poly.entity_id
_entity_poly.type
_entity_poly.pdbx_seq_one_letter_code
_entity_poly.pdbx_strand_id
1 'polypeptide(L)'
;MTAATDMTSIPGATPIVRKTPKATFDLVFRNASFAAALLVLVLLAAIMASMVIGGWPAFREFGLGFITSSVWDTQNEQYGAWPAIVGTLSTALIALVIGVPLSLGIAVYLTQLAPAWFKKPVSTAIELLAAVPSIIYGMWGVRHVLVPQAGVSIIGAVMLGLGRALGETMAVTFVVGNANRLSASILDPGSTIASRIANEFNEAMGLQLNALIALGCILFFVTFVVLVIARLLVARVKRY
;
A
#
# COMPACT_ATOMS: atom_id res chain seq x y z
N MET A 1 -38.27 46.43 47.13
CA MET A 1 -37.99 45.25 46.29
C MET A 1 -38.27 45.61 44.83
N THR A 2 -37.32 46.22 44.11
CA THR A 2 -37.37 46.45 42.64
C THR A 2 -36.06 47.14 42.19
N ALA A 3 -34.91 46.47 42.33
CA ALA A 3 -33.63 47.01 41.86
C ALA A 3 -32.58 45.91 41.59
N ALA A 4 -32.98 44.79 40.97
CA ALA A 4 -32.05 43.68 40.73
C ALA A 4 -32.37 42.85 39.46
N THR A 5 -32.86 43.49 38.39
CA THR A 5 -33.20 42.76 37.14
C THR A 5 -32.56 43.30 35.86
N ASP A 6 -31.79 44.39 35.89
CA ASP A 6 -31.25 45.05 34.68
C ASP A 6 -29.71 44.94 34.51
N MET A 7 -29.10 43.79 34.80
CA MET A 7 -27.64 43.61 34.64
C MET A 7 -27.19 42.42 33.77
N THR A 8 -28.09 41.71 33.08
CA THR A 8 -27.70 40.54 32.26
C THR A 8 -27.70 40.74 30.74
N SER A 9 -28.00 41.93 30.23
CA SER A 9 -27.84 42.20 28.79
C SER A 9 -26.41 42.66 28.49
N ILE A 10 -25.52 41.73 28.11
CA ILE A 10 -24.19 42.07 27.58
C ILE A 10 -24.39 42.94 26.32
N PRO A 11 -24.08 44.26 26.35
CA PRO A 11 -24.24 45.10 25.17
C PRO A 11 -23.06 44.86 24.24
N GLY A 12 -23.32 44.45 23.00
CA GLY A 12 -22.31 44.49 21.93
C GLY A 12 -21.83 43.15 21.35
N ALA A 13 -22.60 42.06 21.45
CA ALA A 13 -22.34 40.89 20.61
C ALA A 13 -22.75 41.21 19.16
N THR A 14 -21.83 41.78 18.38
CA THR A 14 -22.01 41.89 16.93
C THR A 14 -22.24 40.48 16.37
N PRO A 15 -23.33 40.24 15.61
CA PRO A 15 -23.56 38.92 15.03
C PRO A 15 -22.39 38.61 14.11
N ILE A 16 -21.64 37.55 14.45
CA ILE A 16 -20.50 37.10 13.66
C ILE A 16 -21.07 36.53 12.36
N VAL A 17 -21.19 37.36 11.33
CA VAL A 17 -21.61 36.93 9.99
C VAL A 17 -20.51 36.05 9.42
N ARG A 18 -20.61 34.74 9.63
CA ARG A 18 -19.75 33.76 8.96
C ARG A 18 -20.01 33.90 7.45
N LYS A 19 -19.05 34.47 6.71
CA LYS A 19 -19.06 34.45 5.25
C LYS A 19 -19.12 32.99 4.82
N THR A 20 -20.26 32.55 4.31
CA THR A 20 -20.39 31.24 3.68
C THR A 20 -19.40 31.19 2.51
N PRO A 21 -18.60 30.12 2.37
CA PRO A 21 -17.72 29.97 1.22
C PRO A 21 -18.53 30.13 -0.08
N LYS A 22 -17.93 30.78 -1.08
CA LYS A 22 -18.59 31.01 -2.37
C LYS A 22 -18.90 29.65 -3.00
N ALA A 23 -20.17 29.39 -3.32
CA ALA A 23 -20.67 28.10 -3.86
C ALA A 23 -19.88 27.55 -5.07
N THR A 24 -19.16 28.41 -5.80
CA THR A 24 -18.26 28.02 -6.90
C THR A 24 -17.08 27.17 -6.43
N PHE A 25 -16.47 27.47 -5.27
CA PHE A 25 -15.34 26.69 -4.74
C PHE A 25 -15.78 25.28 -4.34
N ASP A 26 -16.99 25.16 -3.78
CA ASP A 26 -17.55 23.87 -3.39
C ASP A 26 -17.83 22.98 -4.61
N LEU A 27 -18.31 23.57 -5.71
CA LEU A 27 -18.55 22.84 -6.97
C LEU A 27 -17.24 22.37 -7.62
N VAL A 28 -16.24 23.24 -7.71
CA VAL A 28 -14.92 22.91 -8.29
C VAL A 28 -14.24 21.82 -7.45
N PHE A 29 -14.28 21.94 -6.13
CA PHE A 29 -13.70 20.95 -5.22
C PHE A 29 -14.39 19.58 -5.34
N ARG A 30 -15.73 19.57 -5.40
CA ARG A 30 -16.51 18.33 -5.56
C ARG A 30 -16.17 17.63 -6.88
N ASN A 31 -16.15 18.38 -7.98
CA ASN A 31 -15.87 17.81 -9.30
C ASN A 31 -14.41 17.35 -9.40
N ALA A 32 -13.46 18.09 -8.83
CA ALA A 32 -12.05 17.68 -8.78
C ALA A 32 -11.84 16.39 -7.96
N SER A 33 -12.50 16.28 -6.80
CA SER A 33 -12.43 15.08 -5.95
C SER A 33 -13.04 13.86 -6.63
N PHE A 34 -14.19 14.05 -7.30
CA PHE A 34 -14.83 12.99 -8.09
C PHE A 34 -13.97 12.57 -9.27
N ALA A 35 -13.40 13.52 -10.01
CA ALA A 35 -12.49 13.25 -11.12
C ALA A 35 -11.23 12.51 -10.67
N ALA A 36 -10.65 12.88 -9.52
CA ALA A 36 -9.50 12.19 -8.94
C ALA A 36 -9.83 10.74 -8.55
N ALA A 37 -10.98 10.51 -7.91
CA ALA A 37 -11.43 9.16 -7.57
C ALA A 37 -11.68 8.30 -8.82
N LEU A 38 -12.30 8.88 -9.86
CA LEU A 38 -12.52 8.21 -11.13
C LEU A 38 -11.20 7.89 -11.84
N LEU A 39 -10.25 8.84 -11.87
CA LEU A 39 -8.94 8.67 -12.47
C LEU A 39 -8.19 7.50 -11.83
N VAL A 40 -8.17 7.42 -10.49
CA VAL A 40 -7.52 6.32 -9.77
C VAL A 40 -8.15 4.98 -10.13
N LEU A 41 -9.49 4.92 -10.22
CA LEU A 41 -10.20 3.69 -10.58
C LEU A 41 -9.90 3.26 -12.02
N VAL A 42 -9.88 4.21 -12.96
CA VAL A 42 -9.50 3.96 -14.35
C VAL A 42 -8.05 3.51 -14.46
N LEU A 43 -7.13 4.14 -13.72
CA LEU A 43 -5.71 3.76 -13.72
C LEU A 43 -5.50 2.35 -13.18
N LEU A 44 -6.20 1.97 -12.10
CA LEU A 44 -6.18 0.61 -11.57
C LEU A 44 -6.72 -0.39 -12.59
N ALA A 45 -7.86 -0.10 -13.21
CA ALA A 45 -8.42 -0.95 -14.27
C ALA A 45 -7.48 -1.07 -15.48
N ALA A 46 -6.82 0.02 -15.87
CA ALA A 46 -5.84 0.04 -16.96
C ALA A 46 -4.60 -0.80 -16.64
N ILE A 47 -4.06 -0.71 -15.41
CA ILE A 47 -2.95 -1.55 -14.96
C ILE A 47 -3.35 -3.03 -14.97
N MET A 48 -4.55 -3.34 -14.47
CA MET A 48 -5.07 -4.70 -14.46
C MET A 48 -5.25 -5.24 -15.88
N ALA A 49 -5.84 -4.46 -16.78
CA ALA A 49 -6.00 -4.84 -18.18
C ALA A 49 -4.64 -5.03 -18.87
N SER A 50 -3.68 -4.14 -18.61
CA SER A 50 -2.32 -4.21 -19.14
C SER A 50 -1.60 -5.51 -18.71
N MET A 51 -1.71 -5.88 -17.44
CA MET A 51 -1.14 -7.14 -16.94
C MET A 51 -1.78 -8.37 -17.58
N VAL A 52 -3.11 -8.37 -17.73
CA VAL A 52 -3.82 -9.49 -18.35
C VAL A 52 -3.41 -9.61 -19.82
N ILE A 53 -3.42 -8.50 -20.57
CA ILE A 53 -3.09 -8.50 -22.00
C ILE A 53 -1.63 -8.86 -22.24
N GLY A 54 -0.69 -8.28 -21.49
CA GLY A 54 0.75 -8.55 -21.64
C GLY A 54 1.20 -9.90 -21.10
N GLY A 55 0.49 -10.45 -20.10
CA GLY A 55 0.78 -11.78 -19.55
C GLY A 55 0.12 -12.92 -20.35
N TRP A 56 -0.95 -12.64 -21.10
CA TRP A 56 -1.69 -13.65 -21.85
C TRP A 56 -0.85 -14.48 -22.84
N PRO A 57 0.11 -13.91 -23.59
CA PRO A 57 0.94 -14.69 -24.50
C PRO A 57 1.78 -15.76 -23.79
N ALA A 58 2.26 -15.52 -22.58
CA ALA A 58 3.00 -16.53 -21.81
C ALA A 58 2.10 -17.72 -21.43
N PHE A 59 0.84 -17.47 -21.08
CA PHE A 59 -0.13 -18.53 -20.84
C PHE A 59 -0.54 -19.27 -22.12
N ARG A 60 -0.46 -18.66 -23.31
CA ARG A 60 -0.69 -19.36 -24.57
C ARG A 60 0.44 -20.33 -24.91
N GLU A 61 1.68 -19.93 -24.65
CA GLU A 61 2.87 -20.73 -24.99
C GLU A 61 3.05 -21.90 -24.00
N PHE A 62 2.98 -21.61 -22.70
CA PHE A 62 3.27 -22.61 -21.65
C PHE A 62 2.02 -23.24 -21.01
N GLY A 63 0.82 -22.72 -21.33
CA GLY A 63 -0.44 -23.21 -20.76
C GLY A 63 -0.52 -23.10 -19.24
N LEU A 64 -1.30 -23.99 -18.62
CA LEU A 64 -1.30 -24.18 -17.16
C LEU A 64 0.05 -24.73 -16.63
N GLY A 65 0.87 -25.29 -17.53
CA GLY A 65 2.23 -25.73 -17.23
C GLY A 65 3.16 -24.60 -16.80
N PHE A 66 2.85 -23.34 -17.15
CA PHE A 66 3.58 -22.17 -16.65
C PHE A 66 3.58 -22.10 -15.12
N ILE A 67 2.46 -22.43 -14.48
CA ILE A 67 2.29 -22.31 -13.03
C ILE A 67 3.01 -23.45 -12.29
N THR A 68 3.01 -24.65 -12.88
CA THR A 68 3.57 -25.87 -12.27
C THR A 68 5.01 -26.14 -12.66
N SER A 69 5.52 -25.54 -13.75
CA SER A 69 6.90 -25.71 -14.18
C SER A 69 7.86 -25.11 -13.15
N SER A 70 8.82 -25.94 -12.73
CA SER A 70 9.91 -25.55 -11.84
C SER A 70 11.12 -24.99 -12.58
N VAL A 71 11.15 -25.07 -13.91
CA VAL A 71 12.30 -24.69 -14.72
C VAL A 71 12.17 -23.23 -15.12
N TRP A 72 13.16 -22.43 -14.74
CA TRP A 72 13.33 -21.08 -15.25
C TRP A 72 14.70 -20.98 -15.91
N ASP A 73 14.70 -21.01 -17.23
CA ASP A 73 15.90 -20.97 -18.05
C ASP A 73 15.72 -19.93 -19.17
N THR A 74 16.43 -18.81 -19.01
CA THR A 74 16.43 -17.70 -19.96
C THR A 74 17.11 -18.06 -21.28
N GLN A 75 18.02 -19.05 -21.30
CA GLN A 75 18.74 -19.44 -22.51
C GLN A 75 17.90 -20.36 -23.41
N ASN A 76 17.10 -21.24 -22.78
CA ASN A 76 16.25 -22.20 -23.48
C ASN A 76 14.80 -21.71 -23.66
N GLU A 77 14.52 -20.44 -23.37
CA GLU A 77 13.19 -19.82 -23.41
C GLU A 77 12.12 -20.61 -22.62
N GLN A 78 12.49 -21.20 -21.48
CA GLN A 78 11.56 -21.94 -20.63
C GLN A 78 11.31 -21.17 -19.34
N TYR A 79 10.06 -20.76 -19.12
CA TYR A 79 9.70 -19.94 -17.97
C TYR A 79 8.67 -20.65 -17.09
N GLY A 80 9.06 -20.95 -15.86
CA GLY A 80 8.23 -21.60 -14.84
C GLY A 80 8.01 -20.71 -13.62
N ALA A 81 6.76 -20.48 -13.27
CA ALA A 81 6.37 -19.63 -12.15
C ALA A 81 6.48 -20.31 -10.78
N TRP A 82 6.56 -21.64 -10.74
CA TRP A 82 6.48 -22.41 -9.49
C TRP A 82 7.50 -21.97 -8.42
N PRO A 83 8.80 -21.86 -8.73
CA PRO A 83 9.80 -21.50 -7.72
C PRO A 83 9.56 -20.08 -7.17
N ALA A 84 9.11 -19.16 -8.03
CA ALA A 84 8.82 -17.78 -7.64
C ALA A 84 7.58 -17.68 -6.73
N ILE A 85 6.51 -18.45 -7.03
CA ILE A 85 5.30 -18.52 -6.22
C ILE A 85 5.61 -19.09 -4.84
N VAL A 86 6.31 -20.23 -4.79
CA VAL A 86 6.71 -20.88 -3.53
C VAL A 86 7.65 -19.98 -2.74
N GLY A 87 8.62 -19.33 -3.39
CA GLY A 87 9.50 -18.35 -2.74
C GLY A 87 8.71 -17.19 -2.13
N THR A 88 7.73 -16.66 -2.84
CA THR A 88 6.91 -15.53 -2.34
C THR A 88 6.06 -15.95 -1.14
N LEU A 89 5.44 -17.14 -1.19
CA LEU A 89 4.58 -17.61 -0.12
C LEU A 89 5.36 -18.03 1.13
N SER A 90 6.49 -18.74 0.95
CA SER A 90 7.36 -19.16 2.06
C SER A 90 7.99 -17.98 2.78
N THR A 91 8.53 -17.00 2.04
CA THR A 91 9.09 -15.78 2.61
C THR A 91 8.04 -14.94 3.34
N ALA A 92 6.83 -14.81 2.77
CA ALA A 92 5.71 -14.14 3.46
C ALA A 92 5.30 -14.87 4.75
N LEU A 93 5.29 -16.20 4.75
CA LEU A 93 4.97 -17.00 5.93
C LEU A 93 6.02 -16.84 7.03
N ILE A 94 7.31 -16.91 6.67
CA ILE A 94 8.42 -16.69 7.63
C ILE A 94 8.37 -15.27 8.19
N ALA A 95 8.16 -14.27 7.32
CA ALA A 95 8.01 -12.88 7.72
C ALA A 95 6.83 -12.68 8.67
N LEU A 96 5.71 -13.38 8.47
CA LEU A 96 4.56 -13.34 9.38
C LEU A 96 4.88 -13.97 10.74
N VAL A 97 5.48 -15.17 10.73
CA VAL A 97 5.83 -15.93 11.95
C VAL A 97 6.80 -15.16 12.84
N ILE A 98 7.77 -14.46 12.25
CA ILE A 98 8.75 -13.67 13.01
C ILE A 98 8.22 -12.25 13.29
N GLY A 99 7.56 -11.63 12.30
CA GLY A 99 7.12 -10.24 12.36
C GLY A 99 5.98 -10.01 13.35
N VAL A 100 5.03 -10.94 13.48
CA VAL A 100 3.91 -10.81 14.42
C VAL A 100 4.39 -10.74 15.88
N PRO A 101 5.16 -11.70 16.43
CA PRO A 101 5.63 -11.62 17.81
C PRO A 101 6.57 -10.44 18.03
N LEU A 102 7.43 -10.12 17.06
CA LEU A 102 8.32 -8.97 17.15
C LEU A 102 7.52 -7.65 17.22
N SER A 103 6.47 -7.50 16.41
CA SER A 103 5.62 -6.30 16.41
C SER A 103 4.89 -6.11 17.75
N LEU A 104 4.41 -7.20 18.35
CA LEU A 104 3.80 -7.18 19.68
C LEU A 104 4.84 -6.80 20.75
N GLY A 105 6.05 -7.35 20.67
CA GLY A 105 7.16 -7.01 21.57
C GLY A 105 7.53 -5.51 21.50
N ILE A 106 7.64 -4.96 20.28
CA ILE A 106 7.90 -3.52 20.08
C ILE A 106 6.75 -2.67 20.64
N ALA A 107 5.50 -3.09 20.43
CA ALA A 107 4.34 -2.37 20.96
C ALA A 107 4.32 -2.36 22.50
N VAL A 108 4.58 -3.50 23.15
CA VAL A 108 4.66 -3.60 24.61
C VAL A 108 5.82 -2.78 25.15
N TYR A 109 7.00 -2.85 24.51
CA TYR A 109 8.16 -2.05 24.89
C TYR A 109 7.88 -0.55 24.82
N LEU A 110 7.33 -0.06 23.71
CA LEU A 110 7.01 1.37 23.53
C LEU A 110 5.91 1.85 24.48
N THR A 111 5.01 0.98 24.90
CA THR A 111 3.93 1.36 25.82
C THR A 111 4.33 1.31 27.28
N GLN A 112 5.06 0.28 27.71
CA GLN A 112 5.30 0.01 29.13
C GLN A 112 6.72 0.33 29.61
N LEU A 113 7.74 0.21 28.75
CA LEU A 113 9.14 0.29 29.18
C LEU A 113 9.91 1.48 28.60
N ALA A 114 9.47 2.03 27.46
CA ALA A 114 10.23 3.04 26.75
C ALA A 114 10.22 4.41 27.47
N PRO A 115 11.38 5.05 27.68
CA PRO A 115 11.47 6.37 28.28
C PRO A 115 10.82 7.43 27.37
N ALA A 116 10.20 8.45 27.98
CA ALA A 116 9.36 9.43 27.27
C ALA A 116 10.09 10.20 26.14
N TRP A 117 11.42 10.35 26.24
CA TRP A 117 12.23 11.00 25.22
C TRP A 117 12.44 10.12 23.97
N PHE A 118 12.45 8.79 24.12
CA PHE A 118 12.62 7.84 23.01
C PHE A 118 11.28 7.45 22.38
N LYS A 119 10.22 7.40 23.19
CA LYS A 119 8.87 7.05 22.74
C LYS A 119 8.34 8.00 21.65
N LYS A 120 8.54 9.31 21.81
CA LYS A 120 8.07 10.33 20.85
C LYS A 120 8.64 10.16 19.44
N PRO A 121 9.98 10.17 19.22
CA PRO A 121 10.54 10.03 17.88
C PRO A 121 10.23 8.67 17.25
N VAL A 122 10.23 7.59 18.04
CA VAL A 122 9.90 6.25 17.51
C VAL A 122 8.43 6.12 17.16
N SER A 123 7.50 6.65 17.96
CA SER A 123 6.07 6.69 17.62
C SER A 123 5.84 7.48 16.35
N THR A 124 6.47 8.66 16.21
CA THR A 124 6.39 9.45 14.99
C THR A 124 6.97 8.69 13.79
N ALA A 125 8.12 8.03 13.93
CA ALA A 125 8.69 7.23 12.85
C ALA A 125 7.77 6.04 12.47
N ILE A 126 7.16 5.36 13.44
CA ILE A 126 6.19 4.28 13.20
C ILE A 126 4.92 4.82 12.56
N GLU A 127 4.39 5.96 12.99
CA GLU A 127 3.21 6.60 12.40
C GLU A 127 3.46 7.06 10.96
N LEU A 128 4.67 7.58 10.69
CA LEU A 128 5.14 7.91 9.34
C LEU A 128 5.29 6.65 8.48
N LEU A 129 5.87 5.58 9.03
CA LEU A 129 6.05 4.29 8.34
C LEU A 129 4.71 3.58 8.08
N ALA A 130 3.77 3.65 9.02
CA ALA A 130 2.44 3.06 8.95
C ALA A 130 1.50 3.80 7.98
N ALA A 131 2.00 4.81 7.25
CA ALA A 131 1.28 5.56 6.24
C ALA A 131 0.01 6.28 6.75
N VAL A 132 -0.08 6.52 8.05
CA VAL A 132 -1.21 7.16 8.72
C VAL A 132 -1.50 8.63 8.32
N PRO A 133 -0.64 9.41 7.62
CA PRO A 133 -1.00 10.78 7.31
C PRO A 133 -2.26 10.92 6.42
N SER A 134 -2.69 9.90 5.66
CA SER A 134 -3.87 10.01 4.78
C SER A 134 -5.19 10.30 5.54
N ILE A 135 -5.36 9.72 6.74
CA ILE A 135 -6.56 9.91 7.57
C ILE A 135 -6.43 11.19 8.41
N ILE A 136 -5.23 11.47 8.92
CA ILE A 136 -4.95 12.69 9.69
C ILE A 136 -5.05 13.94 8.80
N TYR A 137 -4.50 13.94 7.58
CA TYR A 137 -4.69 15.03 6.62
C TYR A 137 -6.12 15.09 6.06
N GLY A 138 -6.84 13.97 5.99
CA GLY A 138 -8.27 13.97 5.65
C GLY A 138 -9.10 14.67 6.73
N MET A 139 -8.86 14.36 8.01
CA MET A 139 -9.57 14.96 9.15
C MET A 139 -9.08 16.38 9.48
N TRP A 140 -7.77 16.65 9.37
CA TRP A 140 -7.18 17.98 9.44
C TRP A 140 -7.63 18.83 8.25
N GLY A 141 -7.83 18.21 7.09
CA GLY A 141 -8.43 18.78 5.91
C GLY A 141 -9.86 19.24 6.18
N VAL A 142 -10.73 18.37 6.69
CA VAL A 142 -12.09 18.79 7.07
C VAL A 142 -12.10 19.87 8.17
N ARG A 143 -11.07 19.93 9.03
CA ARG A 143 -10.95 20.91 10.13
C ARG A 143 -10.25 22.23 9.76
N HIS A 144 -9.44 22.27 8.70
CA HIS A 144 -8.62 23.45 8.30
C HIS A 144 -8.71 23.82 6.80
N VAL A 145 -9.22 22.95 5.92
CA VAL A 145 -9.42 23.15 4.46
C VAL A 145 -10.78 23.78 4.17
N LEU A 146 -10.99 24.98 4.70
CA LEU A 146 -11.75 26.02 3.98
C LEU A 146 -10.79 27.04 3.32
N VAL A 147 -9.48 26.84 3.47
CA VAL A 147 -8.37 27.79 3.20
C VAL A 147 -7.20 26.92 2.65
N PRO A 148 -6.34 27.33 1.72
CA PRO A 148 -6.28 26.79 0.35
C PRO A 148 -4.97 25.99 0.05
N GLN A 149 -4.78 24.80 0.62
CA GLN A 149 -3.51 24.05 0.45
C GLN A 149 -3.62 22.51 0.41
N ALA A 150 -4.53 21.97 -0.41
CA ALA A 150 -4.70 20.53 -0.64
C ALA A 150 -3.53 19.84 -1.40
N GLY A 151 -2.56 20.59 -1.93
CA GLY A 151 -1.43 20.03 -2.67
C GLY A 151 -0.45 19.23 -1.80
N VAL A 152 -0.25 19.64 -0.55
CA VAL A 152 0.76 19.02 0.34
C VAL A 152 0.38 17.59 0.73
N SER A 153 -0.91 17.31 0.95
CA SER A 153 -1.40 15.97 1.29
C SER A 153 -1.38 15.01 0.10
N ILE A 154 -1.64 15.50 -1.12
CA ILE A 154 -1.56 14.70 -2.34
C ILE A 154 -0.11 14.31 -2.62
N ILE A 155 0.82 15.28 -2.59
CA ILE A 155 2.25 15.02 -2.80
C ILE A 155 2.77 14.07 -1.71
N GLY A 156 2.38 14.29 -0.44
CA GLY A 156 2.73 13.40 0.67
C GLY A 156 2.19 11.98 0.50
N ALA A 157 0.94 11.81 0.07
CA ALA A 157 0.34 10.50 -0.18
C ALA A 157 1.00 9.77 -1.35
N VAL A 158 1.31 10.49 -2.44
CA VAL A 158 1.99 9.92 -3.61
C VAL A 158 3.41 9.48 -3.26
N MET A 159 4.20 10.35 -2.59
CA MET A 159 5.56 10.02 -2.19
C MET A 159 5.62 8.84 -1.22
N LEU A 160 4.68 8.76 -0.28
CA LEU A 160 4.61 7.66 0.68
C LEU A 160 4.21 6.34 0.04
N GLY A 161 3.24 6.35 -0.90
CA GLY A 161 2.88 5.17 -1.68
C GLY A 161 4.04 4.65 -2.53
N LEU A 162 4.75 5.56 -3.22
CA LEU A 162 5.94 5.23 -4.01
C LEU A 162 7.08 4.68 -3.13
N GLY A 163 7.36 5.34 -2.01
CA GLY A 163 8.42 4.94 -1.08
C GLY A 163 8.18 3.56 -0.48
N ARG A 164 6.92 3.20 -0.16
CA ARG A 164 6.58 1.84 0.29
C ARG A 164 6.69 0.83 -0.83
N ALA A 165 6.17 1.14 -2.01
CA ALA A 165 6.23 0.23 -3.15
C ALA A 165 7.67 -0.12 -3.53
N LEU A 166 8.55 0.89 -3.60
CA LEU A 166 9.97 0.69 -3.93
C LEU A 166 10.75 0.09 -2.75
N GLY A 167 10.52 0.59 -1.54
CA GLY A 167 11.28 0.20 -0.34
C GLY A 167 10.99 -1.22 0.12
N GLU A 168 9.72 -1.65 0.12
CA GLU A 168 9.35 -3.02 0.51
C GLU A 168 9.86 -4.05 -0.51
N THR A 169 9.67 -3.77 -1.80
CA THR A 169 10.02 -4.72 -2.86
C THR A 169 11.54 -4.86 -3.02
N MET A 170 12.29 -3.75 -3.00
CA MET A 170 13.75 -3.79 -3.12
C MET A 170 14.43 -4.28 -1.83
N ALA A 171 13.86 -4.06 -0.65
CA ALA A 171 14.41 -4.68 0.56
C ALA A 171 14.33 -6.21 0.48
N VAL A 172 13.19 -6.75 0.02
CA VAL A 172 13.01 -8.20 -0.10
C VAL A 172 13.93 -8.80 -1.15
N THR A 173 14.23 -8.11 -2.26
CA THR A 173 15.16 -8.64 -3.27
C THR A 173 16.56 -8.88 -2.72
N PHE A 174 17.07 -7.98 -1.87
CA PHE A 174 18.38 -8.12 -1.25
C PHE A 174 18.42 -9.18 -0.14
N VAL A 175 17.30 -9.39 0.57
CA VAL A 175 17.24 -10.35 1.68
C VAL A 175 17.09 -11.79 1.20
N VAL A 176 16.24 -12.05 0.19
CA VAL A 176 15.94 -13.43 -0.24
C VAL A 176 17.05 -13.99 -1.14
N GLY A 177 17.74 -13.15 -1.91
CA GLY A 177 18.89 -13.55 -2.73
C GLY A 177 18.50 -14.26 -4.03
N ASN A 178 18.96 -13.72 -5.17
CA ASN A 178 18.50 -14.10 -6.51
C ASN A 178 18.99 -15.49 -6.97
N ALA A 179 18.41 -16.58 -6.45
CA ALA A 179 18.69 -17.95 -6.91
C ALA A 179 17.43 -18.68 -7.39
N ASN A 180 17.58 -19.29 -8.58
CA ASN A 180 16.48 -19.89 -9.34
C ASN A 180 16.40 -21.42 -9.18
N ARG A 181 16.79 -21.96 -8.02
CA ARG A 181 16.80 -23.41 -7.75
C ARG A 181 15.86 -23.73 -6.59
N LEU A 182 15.14 -24.85 -6.69
CA LEU A 182 14.35 -25.39 -5.60
C LEU A 182 15.29 -26.04 -4.57
N SER A 183 15.85 -25.23 -3.69
CA SER A 183 16.59 -25.73 -2.52
C SER A 183 15.61 -26.15 -1.42
N ALA A 184 15.84 -27.32 -0.81
CA ALA A 184 15.07 -27.80 0.34
C ALA A 184 15.44 -27.08 1.66
N SER A 185 16.54 -26.34 1.66
CA SER A 185 17.02 -25.57 2.82
C SER A 185 16.34 -24.20 2.89
N ILE A 186 15.74 -23.90 4.04
CA ILE A 186 15.00 -22.65 4.32
C ILE A 186 15.92 -21.41 4.33
N LEU A 187 17.25 -21.61 4.44
CA LEU A 187 18.25 -20.55 4.48
C LEU A 187 18.99 -20.36 3.15
N ASP A 188 18.71 -21.18 2.15
CA ASP A 188 19.32 -21.01 0.84
C ASP A 188 18.69 -19.80 0.12
N PRO A 189 19.47 -19.09 -0.71
CA PRO A 189 18.94 -18.00 -1.51
C PRO A 189 17.76 -18.47 -2.37
N GLY A 190 16.74 -17.63 -2.50
CA GLY A 190 15.51 -17.94 -3.23
C GLY A 190 14.98 -16.77 -4.05
N SER A 191 14.30 -17.07 -5.13
CA SER A 191 13.64 -16.06 -5.96
C SER A 191 12.18 -15.87 -5.52
N THR A 192 11.75 -14.64 -5.24
CA THR A 192 10.33 -14.26 -5.15
C THR A 192 9.83 -13.68 -6.48
N ILE A 193 8.51 -13.64 -6.70
CA ILE A 193 7.92 -13.03 -7.89
C ILE A 193 8.38 -11.57 -8.03
N ALA A 194 8.30 -10.79 -6.96
CA ALA A 194 8.72 -9.39 -6.97
C ALA A 194 10.22 -9.25 -7.28
N SER A 195 11.07 -10.11 -6.69
CA SER A 195 12.51 -10.05 -6.96
C SER A 195 12.89 -10.42 -8.39
N ARG A 196 12.21 -11.39 -9.00
CA ARG A 196 12.46 -11.75 -10.40
C ARG A 196 12.07 -10.61 -11.34
N ILE A 197 10.91 -10.01 -11.10
CA ILE A 197 10.48 -8.84 -11.88
C ILE A 197 11.51 -7.72 -11.70
N ALA A 198 11.92 -7.39 -10.49
CA ALA A 198 12.89 -6.31 -10.26
C ALA A 198 14.26 -6.56 -10.93
N ASN A 199 14.74 -7.81 -10.94
CA ASN A 199 16.06 -8.15 -11.46
C ASN A 199 16.09 -8.36 -12.97
N GLU A 200 15.05 -8.97 -13.55
CA GLU A 200 15.06 -9.42 -14.95
C GLU A 200 14.21 -8.54 -15.89
N PHE A 201 13.39 -7.62 -15.38
CA PHE A 201 12.48 -6.83 -16.22
C PHE A 201 13.19 -5.93 -17.23
N ASN A 202 14.36 -5.40 -16.87
CA ASN A 202 15.13 -4.53 -17.77
C ASN A 202 15.88 -5.31 -18.86
N GLU A 203 16.10 -6.61 -18.66
CA GLU A 203 16.80 -7.50 -19.60
C GLU A 203 15.81 -8.31 -20.46
N ALA A 204 14.54 -8.37 -20.04
CA ALA A 204 13.52 -9.20 -20.65
C ALA A 204 13.05 -8.66 -22.00
N MET A 205 13.17 -9.49 -23.04
CA MET A 205 12.60 -9.24 -24.37
C MET A 205 11.74 -10.42 -24.83
N GLY A 206 10.75 -10.14 -25.68
CA GLY A 206 9.89 -11.18 -26.27
C GLY A 206 9.14 -12.01 -25.23
N LEU A 207 9.37 -13.34 -25.23
CA LEU A 207 8.66 -14.28 -24.38
C LEU A 207 8.98 -14.11 -22.89
N GLN A 208 10.22 -13.71 -22.54
CA GLN A 208 10.61 -13.44 -21.16
C GLN A 208 9.80 -12.28 -20.57
N LEU A 209 9.57 -11.23 -21.35
CA LEU A 209 8.79 -10.07 -20.91
C LEU A 209 7.35 -10.48 -20.62
N ASN A 210 6.74 -11.27 -21.52
CA ASN A 210 5.39 -11.78 -21.34
C ASN A 210 5.30 -12.68 -20.09
N ALA A 211 6.31 -13.52 -19.85
CA ALA A 211 6.39 -14.35 -18.64
C ALA A 211 6.52 -13.53 -17.35
N LEU A 212 7.31 -12.45 -17.37
CA LEU A 212 7.42 -11.52 -16.23
C LEU A 212 6.13 -10.76 -15.98
N ILE A 213 5.43 -10.32 -17.02
CA ILE A 213 4.12 -9.67 -16.90
C ILE A 213 3.08 -10.67 -16.35
N ALA A 214 3.12 -11.92 -16.79
CA ALA A 214 2.27 -13.00 -16.26
C ALA A 214 2.54 -13.27 -14.77
N LEU A 215 3.81 -13.32 -14.35
CA LEU A 215 4.19 -13.39 -12.94
C LEU A 215 3.64 -12.19 -12.15
N GLY A 216 3.73 -10.99 -12.69
CA GLY A 216 3.15 -9.80 -12.08
C GLY A 216 1.62 -9.88 -11.94
N CYS A 217 0.93 -10.43 -12.95
CA CYS A 217 -0.51 -10.68 -12.89
C CYS A 217 -0.87 -11.66 -11.76
N ILE A 218 -0.09 -12.73 -11.60
CA ILE A 218 -0.25 -13.70 -10.50
C ILE A 218 -0.05 -13.00 -9.15
N LEU A 219 1.01 -12.20 -9.00
CA LEU A 219 1.29 -11.46 -7.76
C LEU A 219 0.17 -10.47 -7.42
N PHE A 220 -0.35 -9.76 -8.42
CA PHE A 220 -1.48 -8.85 -8.23
C PHE A 220 -2.72 -9.60 -7.74
N PHE A 221 -3.04 -10.74 -8.35
CA PHE A 221 -4.18 -11.57 -7.96
C PHE A 221 -4.03 -12.11 -6.53
N VAL A 222 -2.85 -12.64 -6.19
CA VAL A 222 -2.54 -13.11 -4.82
C VAL A 222 -2.71 -11.97 -3.82
N THR A 223 -2.17 -10.78 -4.13
CA THR A 223 -2.30 -9.60 -3.28
C THR A 223 -3.75 -9.19 -3.10
N PHE A 224 -4.54 -9.18 -4.18
CA PHE A 224 -5.97 -8.89 -4.13
C PHE A 224 -6.71 -9.86 -3.20
N VAL A 225 -6.49 -11.17 -3.35
CA VAL A 225 -7.11 -12.20 -2.50
C VAL A 225 -6.72 -12.00 -1.03
N VAL A 226 -5.43 -11.81 -0.75
CA VAL A 226 -4.94 -11.56 0.61
C VAL A 226 -5.57 -10.30 1.20
N LEU A 227 -5.65 -9.21 0.44
CA LEU A 227 -6.27 -7.95 0.88
C LEU A 227 -7.78 -8.11 1.14
N VAL A 228 -8.50 -8.85 0.30
CA VAL A 228 -9.92 -9.14 0.50
C VAL A 228 -10.12 -9.94 1.78
N ILE A 229 -9.35 -11.02 1.99
CA ILE A 229 -9.42 -11.83 3.21
C ILE A 229 -9.11 -10.98 4.44
N ALA A 230 -8.03 -10.20 4.41
CA ALA A 230 -7.64 -9.33 5.52
C ALA A 230 -8.74 -8.32 5.85
N ARG A 231 -9.35 -7.68 4.84
CA ARG A 231 -10.47 -6.75 5.06
C ARG A 231 -11.72 -7.44 5.60
N LEU A 232 -12.04 -8.64 5.13
CA LEU A 232 -13.17 -9.42 5.65
C LEU A 232 -12.95 -9.81 7.13
N LEU A 233 -11.74 -10.23 7.50
CA LEU A 233 -11.37 -10.54 8.89
C LEU A 233 -11.50 -9.30 9.79
N VAL A 234 -10.98 -8.15 9.37
CA VAL A 234 -11.11 -6.90 10.14
C VAL A 234 -12.56 -6.45 10.26
N ALA A 235 -13.35 -6.59 9.19
CA ALA A 235 -14.78 -6.27 9.21
C ALA A 235 -15.58 -7.19 10.17
N ARG A 236 -15.11 -8.42 10.42
CA ARG A 236 -15.68 -9.32 11.42
C ARG A 236 -15.34 -8.86 12.85
N VAL A 237 -14.11 -8.43 13.10
CA VAL A 237 -13.67 -7.99 14.43
C VAL A 237 -14.34 -6.67 14.85
N LYS A 238 -14.48 -5.69 13.93
CA LYS A 238 -15.14 -4.41 14.24
C LYS A 238 -16.63 -4.50 14.60
N ARG A 239 -17.26 -5.67 14.42
CA ARG A 239 -18.66 -5.92 14.81
C ARG A 239 -18.81 -6.42 16.25
N TYR A 240 -17.71 -6.70 16.95
CA TYR A 240 -17.65 -7.01 18.38
C TYR A 240 -17.00 -5.85 19.14
#